data_AF-A0A551ZJ06-F1
#
_entry.id   AF-A0A551ZJ06-F1
#
_cell.length_a   1.000
_cell.length_b   1.000
_cell.length_c   1.000
_cell.angle_alpha   90.00
_cell.angle_beta   90.00
_cell.angle_gamma   90.00
#
_symmetry.space_group_name_H-M   'P 1'
#
loop_
_entity.id
_entity.type
_entity.pdbx_description
1 polymer ?
#
loop_
_entity_poly.entity_id
_entity_poly.type
_entity_poly.pdbx_seq_one_letter_code
_entity_poly.pdbx_strand_id
1 'polypeptide(L)'
;MSEKALDYLRKWNSDDQISSITPISQNIIEALVKEPHMHPIGNTEDFDTAKSLCTLKDGTVVKMFTNPKKVDHIFLADSKGRMIFGSYPYESLLFKNHNEELKKAIDLIASQKPEINLYNPGEKYINIPVHKMTIPEGFDRHRAMELGNLVRIAYNDYDNSKKQALYLKEGDIILTRKAEMIANAITQYWINSSESSNKTDFYKYKVIKILKAKEIEKNHNFGFILEQESEQTNEKTYFVVLRGTISPFEWLKDAKFKLVPPCFEIKGQVNKDNDIVKVSEGFDDIYKSTPDGDDLSINKTVQHFLDKLAKEGDRQNKKIYVTGHSLGAALATLSTFHIAENNFSPTLYAFASPRVGNQQFAKRFPEKVYAQTFRIANCEDLVNGLPTGTITELTGPEMKKEKDPNDFLTGIIEMVPVLKSIFSKDAYEHVGQPVYFSHQTGAISSNHNMSVTYCGALFGRDHN
;
A
#
# COMPACT_ATOMS: atom_id res chain seq x y z
N MET A 1 38.71 -7.03 -7.08
CA MET A 1 38.37 -6.58 -5.71
C MET A 1 39.66 -6.25 -4.96
N SER A 2 39.60 -5.35 -3.98
CA SER A 2 40.72 -5.06 -3.08
C SER A 2 41.02 -6.23 -2.14
N GLU A 3 42.24 -6.29 -1.61
CA GLU A 3 42.63 -7.31 -0.61
C GLU A 3 41.71 -7.29 0.61
N LYS A 4 41.34 -6.09 1.09
CA LYS A 4 40.39 -5.93 2.20
C LYS A 4 39.03 -6.57 1.91
N ALA A 5 38.53 -6.45 0.68
CA ALA A 5 37.27 -7.06 0.28
C ALA A 5 37.38 -8.59 0.17
N LEU A 6 38.51 -9.09 -0.35
CA LEU A 6 38.80 -10.53 -0.38
C LEU A 6 38.88 -11.12 1.02
N ASP A 7 39.52 -10.43 1.97
CA ASP A 7 39.61 -10.88 3.36
C ASP A 7 38.26 -10.91 4.06
N TYR A 8 37.37 -9.96 3.77
CA TYR A 8 36.01 -9.99 4.30
C TYR A 8 35.21 -11.16 3.73
N LEU A 9 35.39 -11.46 2.43
CA LEU A 9 34.69 -12.57 1.78
C LEU A 9 35.15 -13.94 2.25
N ARG A 10 36.45 -14.12 2.49
CA ARG A 10 37.03 -15.37 3.03
C ARG A 10 36.50 -15.76 4.39
N LYS A 11 35.85 -14.84 5.12
CA LYS A 11 35.15 -15.18 6.38
C LYS A 11 34.00 -16.15 6.17
N TRP A 12 33.32 -16.08 5.02
CA TRP A 12 32.05 -16.77 4.78
C TRP A 12 32.04 -17.65 3.52
N ASN A 13 33.08 -17.55 2.69
CA ASN A 13 33.13 -18.20 1.39
C ASN A 13 34.46 -18.94 1.23
N SER A 14 34.40 -20.14 0.63
CA SER A 14 35.56 -20.81 0.03
C SER A 14 36.07 -20.07 -1.21
N ASP A 15 37.32 -20.32 -1.62
CA ASP A 15 37.90 -19.68 -2.81
C ASP A 15 37.10 -19.96 -4.10
N ASP A 16 36.50 -21.15 -4.21
CA ASP A 16 35.61 -21.51 -5.31
C ASP A 16 34.32 -20.66 -5.29
N GLN A 17 33.76 -20.43 -4.10
CA GLN A 17 32.59 -19.56 -3.94
C GLN A 17 32.94 -18.10 -4.26
N ILE A 18 34.09 -17.59 -3.81
CA ILE A 18 34.55 -16.23 -4.12
C ILE A 18 34.72 -16.05 -5.62
N SER A 19 35.29 -17.05 -6.30
CA SER A 19 35.47 -17.04 -7.76
C SER A 19 34.15 -17.04 -8.53
N SER A 20 33.08 -17.55 -7.92
CA SER A 20 31.73 -17.58 -8.50
C SER A 20 30.89 -16.32 -8.23
N ILE A 21 31.40 -15.37 -7.41
CA ILE A 21 30.69 -14.13 -7.12
C ILE A 21 30.62 -13.28 -8.39
N THR A 22 29.42 -12.82 -8.69
CA THR A 22 29.10 -12.04 -9.88
C THR A 22 29.76 -10.65 -9.86
N PRO A 23 30.04 -10.04 -11.03
CA PRO A 23 30.62 -8.69 -11.09
C PRO A 23 29.79 -7.61 -10.36
N ILE A 24 28.46 -7.72 -10.37
CA ILE A 24 27.57 -6.78 -9.67
C ILE A 24 27.77 -6.90 -8.15
N SER A 25 27.77 -8.13 -7.62
CA SER A 25 28.06 -8.37 -6.20
C SER A 25 29.46 -7.89 -5.82
N GLN A 26 30.47 -8.18 -6.64
CA GLN A 26 31.84 -7.70 -6.42
C GLN A 26 31.91 -6.17 -6.31
N ASN A 27 31.21 -5.44 -7.18
CA ASN A 27 31.17 -3.97 -7.14
C ASN A 27 30.48 -3.44 -5.87
N ILE A 28 29.39 -4.07 -5.43
CA ILE A 28 28.68 -3.67 -4.21
C ILE A 28 29.55 -3.95 -2.98
N ILE A 29 30.17 -5.12 -2.91
CA ILE A 29 31.09 -5.50 -1.83
C ILE A 29 32.26 -4.51 -1.78
N GLU A 30 32.86 -4.20 -2.92
CA GLU A 30 33.98 -3.26 -3.00
C GLU A 30 33.59 -1.86 -2.48
N ALA A 31 32.39 -1.38 -2.82
CA ALA A 31 31.91 -0.10 -2.32
C ALA A 31 31.63 -0.13 -0.82
N LEU A 32 30.96 -1.19 -0.32
CA LEU A 32 30.70 -1.37 1.11
C LEU A 32 31.99 -1.44 1.92
N VAL A 33 33.05 -2.06 1.38
CA VAL A 33 34.35 -2.20 2.06
C VAL A 33 35.17 -0.92 2.06
N LYS A 34 34.97 -0.06 1.05
CA LYS A 34 35.62 1.26 0.93
C LYS A 34 35.05 2.30 1.88
N GLU A 35 33.81 2.14 2.32
CA GLU A 35 33.23 3.02 3.34
C GLU A 35 34.00 2.87 4.67
N PRO A 36 34.58 3.96 5.22
CA PRO A 36 35.55 3.88 6.32
C PRO A 36 35.04 3.20 7.60
N HIS A 37 33.73 3.17 7.80
CA HIS A 37 33.08 2.72 9.03
C HIS A 37 32.23 1.45 8.84
N MET A 38 32.34 0.80 7.69
CA MET A 38 31.67 -0.47 7.42
C MET A 38 32.55 -1.65 7.82
N HIS A 39 32.03 -2.45 8.76
CA HIS A 39 32.71 -3.60 9.32
C HIS A 39 32.05 -4.91 8.90
N PRO A 40 32.83 -5.97 8.67
CA PRO A 40 32.28 -7.25 8.32
C PRO A 40 31.53 -7.79 9.53
N ILE A 41 30.37 -8.38 9.28
CA ILE A 41 29.60 -9.02 10.34
C ILE A 41 30.41 -10.16 10.97
N GLY A 42 30.24 -10.37 12.27
CA GLY A 42 30.96 -11.38 13.06
C GLY A 42 30.21 -12.70 13.24
N ASN A 43 28.88 -12.71 13.14
CA ASN A 43 28.01 -13.89 13.29
C ASN A 43 26.95 -13.95 12.19
N THR A 44 26.54 -15.15 11.79
CA THR A 44 25.55 -15.35 10.71
C THR A 44 24.10 -15.41 11.20
N GLU A 45 23.85 -15.37 12.52
CA GLU A 45 22.49 -15.43 13.09
C GLU A 45 21.60 -14.27 12.60
N ASP A 46 22.19 -13.09 12.43
CA ASP A 46 21.51 -11.91 11.90
C ASP A 46 21.11 -12.11 10.43
N PHE A 47 21.84 -12.92 9.65
CA PHE A 47 21.53 -13.19 8.24
C PHE A 47 20.29 -14.07 8.08
N ASP A 48 20.12 -15.06 8.95
CA ASP A 48 18.98 -15.98 8.92
C ASP A 48 17.68 -15.27 9.27
N THR A 49 17.76 -14.22 10.10
CA THR A 49 16.63 -13.37 10.50
C THR A 49 16.47 -12.12 9.61
N ALA A 50 17.45 -11.83 8.76
CA ALA A 50 17.42 -10.69 7.85
C ALA A 50 16.32 -10.84 6.78
N LYS A 51 15.59 -9.75 6.58
CA LYS A 51 14.50 -9.65 5.59
C LYS A 51 15.08 -9.31 4.23
N SER A 52 14.60 -9.97 3.18
CA SER A 52 14.95 -9.61 1.80
C SER A 52 14.50 -8.18 1.50
N LEU A 53 15.44 -7.37 1.02
CA LEU A 53 15.23 -5.98 0.59
C LEU A 53 14.95 -5.94 -0.92
N CYS A 54 15.77 -6.61 -1.72
CA CYS A 54 15.63 -6.68 -3.17
C CYS A 54 16.43 -7.85 -3.76
N THR A 55 16.23 -8.15 -5.04
CA THR A 55 17.09 -9.05 -5.81
C THR A 55 17.80 -8.24 -6.90
N LEU A 56 19.05 -8.55 -7.19
CA LEU A 56 19.82 -7.88 -8.24
C LEU A 56 19.63 -8.65 -9.55
N LYS A 57 19.98 -8.03 -10.69
CA LYS A 57 19.79 -8.62 -12.03
C LYS A 57 20.50 -9.96 -12.25
N ASP A 58 21.49 -10.27 -11.43
CA ASP A 58 22.26 -11.51 -11.48
C ASP A 58 21.75 -12.58 -10.50
N GLY A 59 20.59 -12.34 -9.87
CA GLY A 59 19.99 -13.24 -8.89
C GLY A 59 20.53 -13.10 -7.46
N THR A 60 21.44 -12.15 -7.19
CA THR A 60 21.91 -11.86 -5.84
C THR A 60 20.79 -11.26 -5.01
N VAL A 61 20.52 -11.78 -3.82
CA VAL A 61 19.51 -11.24 -2.90
C VAL A 61 20.17 -10.31 -1.90
N VAL A 62 19.71 -9.06 -1.82
CA VAL A 62 20.11 -8.12 -0.77
C VAL A 62 19.15 -8.29 0.40
N LYS A 63 19.67 -8.48 1.62
CA LYS A 63 18.88 -8.54 2.84
C LYS A 63 19.27 -7.44 3.83
N MET A 64 18.33 -7.07 4.69
CA MET A 64 18.54 -6.15 5.81
C MET A 64 18.04 -6.73 7.13
N PHE A 65 18.77 -6.43 8.19
CA PHE A 65 18.39 -6.74 9.57
C PHE A 65 18.67 -5.53 10.45
N THR A 66 17.75 -5.21 11.36
CA THR A 66 17.98 -4.19 12.38
C THR A 66 18.12 -4.90 13.72
N ASN A 67 19.28 -4.79 14.35
CA ASN A 67 19.51 -5.44 15.64
C ASN A 67 18.75 -4.72 16.78
N PRO A 68 18.65 -5.31 17.99
CA PRO A 68 17.96 -4.69 19.13
C PRO A 68 18.53 -3.32 19.56
N LYS A 69 19.78 -3.02 19.19
CA LYS A 69 20.43 -1.71 19.42
C LYS A 69 20.12 -0.69 18.32
N LYS A 70 19.22 -1.00 17.39
CA LYS A 70 18.81 -0.17 16.24
C LYS A 70 19.94 0.10 15.25
N VAL A 71 20.88 -0.84 15.11
CA VAL A 71 21.91 -0.80 14.06
C VAL A 71 21.44 -1.64 12.89
N ASP A 72 21.45 -1.06 11.70
CA ASP A 72 21.07 -1.71 10.46
C ASP A 72 22.26 -2.45 9.83
N HIS A 73 22.03 -3.72 9.50
CA HIS A 73 22.98 -4.64 8.89
C HIS A 73 22.52 -4.91 7.46
N ILE A 74 23.46 -4.97 6.53
CA ILE A 74 23.21 -5.31 5.12
C ILE A 74 23.92 -6.61 4.76
N PHE A 75 23.21 -7.47 4.02
CA PHE A 75 23.74 -8.74 3.56
C PHE A 75 23.51 -8.92 2.06
N LEU A 76 24.38 -9.71 1.44
CA LEU A 76 24.21 -10.27 0.11
C LEU A 76 24.12 -11.78 0.22
N ALA A 77 23.17 -12.38 -0.48
CA ALA A 77 23.02 -13.82 -0.62
C ALA A 77 23.01 -14.20 -2.10
N ASP A 78 23.44 -15.42 -2.42
CA ASP A 78 23.30 -15.97 -3.76
C ASP A 78 21.87 -16.39 -4.06
N SER A 79 21.62 -16.80 -5.31
CA SER A 79 20.30 -17.28 -5.76
C SER A 79 19.83 -18.56 -5.07
N LYS A 80 20.71 -19.25 -4.33
CA LYS A 80 20.39 -20.43 -3.52
C LYS A 80 20.16 -20.07 -2.04
N GLY A 81 20.15 -18.77 -1.70
CA GLY A 81 19.92 -18.27 -0.36
C GLY A 81 21.13 -18.36 0.57
N ARG A 82 22.33 -18.65 0.05
CA ARG A 82 23.56 -18.73 0.85
C ARG A 82 24.17 -17.33 1.00
N MET A 83 24.62 -16.99 2.20
CA MET A 83 25.27 -15.71 2.47
C MET A 83 26.58 -15.59 1.67
N ILE A 84 26.69 -14.51 0.91
CA ILE A 84 27.92 -14.09 0.21
C ILE A 84 28.69 -13.09 1.08
N PHE A 85 27.99 -12.09 1.61
CA PHE A 85 28.64 -10.97 2.31
C PHE A 85 27.70 -10.38 3.35
N GLY A 86 28.26 -9.79 4.41
CA GLY A 86 27.50 -9.08 5.44
C GLY A 86 28.34 -7.97 6.06
N SER A 87 27.75 -6.79 6.20
CA SER A 87 28.43 -5.63 6.78
C SER A 87 27.47 -4.76 7.58
N TYR A 88 28.02 -4.01 8.53
CA TYR A 88 27.28 -3.07 9.37
C TYR A 88 28.16 -1.85 9.71
N PRO A 89 27.56 -0.68 9.98
CA PRO A 89 28.31 0.48 10.42
C PRO A 89 28.72 0.32 11.89
N TYR A 90 30.00 0.49 12.21
CA TYR A 90 30.52 0.35 13.57
C TYR A 90 30.47 1.68 14.37
N GLU A 91 30.13 1.59 15.65
CA GLU A 91 30.07 2.76 16.56
C GLU A 91 31.47 3.33 16.84
N SER A 92 31.65 4.59 16.48
CA SER A 92 32.64 5.48 17.11
C SER A 92 31.88 6.64 17.73
N LEU A 93 32.18 6.95 19.00
CA LEU A 93 31.60 8.06 19.79
C LEU A 93 31.62 9.43 19.07
N LEU A 94 32.36 9.56 17.97
CA LEU A 94 32.50 10.77 17.17
C LEU A 94 31.53 10.89 15.98
N PHE A 95 30.82 9.84 15.57
CA PHE A 95 30.01 9.84 14.36
C PHE A 95 28.56 9.42 14.63
N LYS A 96 27.65 10.40 14.68
CA LYS A 96 26.21 10.21 14.93
C LYS A 96 25.36 9.81 13.70
N ASN A 97 25.98 9.56 12.53
CA ASN A 97 25.27 9.48 11.24
C ASN A 97 25.33 8.09 10.56
N HIS A 98 25.06 7.01 11.29
CA HIS A 98 25.02 5.64 10.76
C HIS A 98 24.08 5.45 9.55
N ASN A 99 23.02 6.26 9.46
CA ASN A 99 22.05 6.19 8.35
C ASN A 99 22.61 6.70 7.02
N GLU A 100 23.60 7.60 7.02
CA GLU A 100 24.12 8.21 5.78
C GLU A 100 24.98 7.24 4.97
N GLU A 101 25.78 6.40 5.62
CA GLU A 101 26.67 5.44 4.95
C GLU A 101 25.89 4.27 4.37
N LEU A 102 24.93 3.74 5.14
CA LEU A 102 24.02 2.72 4.65
C LEU A 102 23.15 3.24 3.51
N LYS A 103 22.72 4.50 3.58
CA LYS A 103 22.00 5.16 2.49
C LYS A 103 22.82 5.28 1.22
N LYS A 104 24.10 5.66 1.30
CA LYS A 104 25.00 5.66 0.13
C LYS A 104 25.14 4.27 -0.49
N ALA A 105 25.21 3.23 0.33
CA ALA A 105 25.25 1.85 -0.14
C ALA A 105 23.93 1.44 -0.83
N ILE A 106 22.79 1.80 -0.25
CA ILE A 106 21.46 1.56 -0.84
C ILE A 106 21.30 2.35 -2.15
N ASP A 107 21.75 3.60 -2.21
CA ASP A 107 21.74 4.44 -3.41
C ASP A 107 22.62 3.85 -4.52
N LEU A 108 23.77 3.30 -4.17
CA LEU A 108 24.62 2.58 -5.11
C LEU A 108 23.93 1.31 -5.63
N ILE A 109 23.31 0.51 -4.75
CA ILE A 109 22.53 -0.67 -5.15
C ILE A 109 21.38 -0.26 -6.07
N ALA A 110 20.66 0.81 -5.73
CA ALA A 110 19.58 1.36 -6.55
C ALA A 110 20.07 1.83 -7.93
N SER A 111 21.28 2.39 -8.02
CA SER A 111 21.89 2.81 -9.30
C SER A 111 22.15 1.65 -10.26
N GLN A 112 22.28 0.40 -9.74
CA GLN A 112 22.47 -0.80 -10.55
C GLN A 112 21.17 -1.30 -11.21
N LYS A 113 20.04 -0.59 -11.03
CA LYS A 113 18.70 -0.95 -11.53
C LYS A 113 18.31 -2.40 -11.15
N PRO A 114 18.30 -2.73 -9.86
CA PRO A 114 18.06 -4.09 -9.39
C PRO A 114 16.64 -4.58 -9.73
N GLU A 115 16.50 -5.89 -9.86
CA GLU A 115 15.21 -6.58 -9.92
C GLU A 115 14.57 -6.62 -8.55
N ILE A 116 13.94 -5.51 -8.17
CA ILE A 116 13.46 -5.37 -6.82
C ILE A 116 12.38 -6.43 -6.55
N ASN A 117 12.57 -7.17 -5.48
CA ASN A 117 11.61 -8.15 -5.01
C ASN A 117 11.16 -7.68 -3.63
N LEU A 118 10.07 -6.93 -3.60
CA LEU A 118 9.66 -6.14 -2.43
C LEU A 118 8.77 -6.92 -1.44
N TYR A 119 8.92 -8.24 -1.34
CA TYR A 119 8.15 -9.03 -0.38
C TYR A 119 8.94 -10.13 0.36
N ASN A 120 8.55 -10.33 1.63
CA ASN A 120 9.13 -11.24 2.59
C ASN A 120 8.11 -12.36 2.91
N PRO A 121 8.37 -13.65 2.59
CA PRO A 121 7.39 -14.74 2.65
C PRO A 121 7.13 -15.31 4.06
N GLY A 122 7.29 -14.51 5.11
CA GLY A 122 7.33 -15.00 6.50
C GLY A 122 5.99 -15.43 7.11
N GLU A 123 4.85 -15.09 6.50
CA GLU A 123 3.55 -15.52 7.02
C GLU A 123 3.15 -16.84 6.39
N LYS A 124 3.21 -17.92 7.18
CA LYS A 124 2.60 -19.21 6.79
C LYS A 124 1.08 -19.01 6.74
N TYR A 125 0.57 -18.90 5.52
CA TYR A 125 -0.86 -18.79 5.23
C TYR A 125 -1.60 -20.07 5.65
N ILE A 126 -2.44 -19.96 6.67
CA ILE A 126 -3.33 -21.05 7.04
C ILE A 126 -4.51 -21.00 6.07
N ASN A 127 -4.68 -22.07 5.31
CA ASN A 127 -5.81 -22.26 4.40
C ASN A 127 -7.07 -22.52 5.25
N ILE A 128 -7.74 -21.46 5.70
CA ILE A 128 -8.98 -21.55 6.47
C ILE A 128 -10.15 -21.28 5.52
N PRO A 129 -11.19 -22.13 5.49
CA PRO A 129 -12.31 -21.98 4.56
C PRO A 129 -13.00 -20.62 4.75
N VAL A 130 -12.87 -19.76 3.74
CA VAL A 130 -13.60 -18.50 3.62
C VAL A 130 -15.07 -18.85 3.38
N HIS A 131 -16.00 -18.30 4.17
CA HIS A 131 -17.42 -18.44 3.87
C HIS A 131 -17.76 -17.72 2.56
N LYS A 132 -18.63 -18.34 1.76
CA LYS A 132 -18.97 -17.96 0.37
C LYS A 132 -19.09 -16.43 0.18
N MET A 133 -18.27 -15.87 -0.71
CA MET A 133 -18.30 -14.45 -1.07
C MET A 133 -19.54 -14.16 -1.92
N THR A 134 -20.29 -13.09 -1.59
CA THR A 134 -21.42 -12.66 -2.43
C THR A 134 -20.89 -11.93 -3.66
N ILE A 135 -21.14 -12.45 -4.86
CA ILE A 135 -20.70 -11.83 -6.11
C ILE A 135 -21.90 -11.12 -6.76
N PRO A 136 -21.99 -9.78 -6.72
CA PRO A 136 -23.03 -9.06 -7.43
C PRO A 136 -22.75 -9.06 -8.94
N GLU A 137 -23.79 -8.75 -9.73
CA GLU A 137 -23.66 -8.61 -11.18
C GLU A 137 -22.63 -7.54 -11.55
N GLY A 138 -21.78 -7.82 -12.55
CA GLY A 138 -20.73 -6.92 -13.00
C GLY A 138 -19.45 -6.91 -12.15
N PHE A 139 -19.41 -7.63 -11.02
CA PHE A 139 -18.19 -7.76 -10.23
C PHE A 139 -17.17 -8.68 -10.92
N ASP A 140 -16.03 -8.11 -11.31
CA ASP A 140 -14.90 -8.87 -11.84
C ASP A 140 -13.94 -9.24 -10.71
N ARG A 141 -13.97 -10.52 -10.31
CA ARG A 141 -13.10 -11.06 -9.26
C ARG A 141 -11.61 -10.94 -9.63
N HIS A 142 -11.22 -11.17 -10.88
CA HIS A 142 -9.83 -11.04 -11.30
C HIS A 142 -9.36 -9.58 -11.22
N ARG A 143 -10.23 -8.64 -11.61
CA ARG A 143 -9.95 -7.21 -11.45
C ARG A 143 -9.83 -6.82 -9.98
N ALA A 144 -10.69 -7.35 -9.11
CA ALA A 144 -10.59 -7.12 -7.67
C ALA A 144 -9.23 -7.62 -7.11
N MET A 145 -8.75 -8.78 -7.57
CA MET A 145 -7.46 -9.33 -7.13
C MET A 145 -6.28 -8.48 -7.60
N GLU A 146 -6.29 -8.04 -8.86
CA GLU A 146 -5.32 -7.10 -9.42
C GLU A 146 -5.27 -5.81 -8.60
N LEU A 147 -6.43 -5.17 -8.38
CA LEU A 147 -6.54 -3.94 -7.61
C LEU A 147 -6.12 -4.12 -6.16
N GLY A 148 -6.44 -5.28 -5.55
CA GLY A 148 -6.04 -5.57 -4.18
C GLY A 148 -4.53 -5.72 -4.02
N ASN A 149 -3.87 -6.33 -5.00
CA ASN A 149 -2.43 -6.45 -5.03
C ASN A 149 -1.73 -5.11 -5.33
N LEU A 150 -2.31 -4.25 -6.18
CA LEU A 150 -1.80 -2.87 -6.35
C LEU A 150 -1.86 -2.08 -5.02
N VAL A 151 -2.89 -2.28 -4.20
CA VAL A 151 -2.96 -1.68 -2.86
C VAL A 151 -1.84 -2.22 -1.95
N ARG A 152 -1.52 -3.51 -2.01
CA ARG A 152 -0.40 -4.10 -1.26
C ARG A 152 0.95 -3.53 -1.72
N ILE A 153 1.13 -3.29 -3.02
CA ILE A 153 2.30 -2.56 -3.56
C ILE A 153 2.38 -1.15 -2.96
N ALA A 154 1.26 -0.42 -2.85
CA ALA A 154 1.23 0.91 -2.25
C ALA A 154 1.59 0.91 -0.74
N TYR A 155 1.22 -0.14 0.01
CA TYR A 155 1.69 -0.32 1.40
C TYR A 155 3.21 -0.56 1.46
N ASN A 156 3.74 -1.45 0.63
CA ASN A 156 5.18 -1.74 0.60
C ASN A 156 5.99 -0.51 0.19
N ASP A 157 5.52 0.25 -0.81
CA ASP A 157 6.17 1.49 -1.25
C ASP A 157 6.32 2.50 -0.12
N TYR A 158 5.26 2.69 0.66
CA TYR A 158 5.27 3.58 1.81
C TYR A 158 6.26 3.13 2.89
N ASP A 159 6.26 1.84 3.24
CA ASP A 159 7.22 1.27 4.20
C ASP A 159 8.66 1.47 3.76
N ASN A 160 8.92 1.28 2.46
CA ASN A 160 10.24 1.51 1.88
C ASN A 160 10.62 3.00 1.92
N SER A 161 9.69 3.90 1.60
CA SER A 161 9.94 5.34 1.66
C SER A 161 10.29 5.79 3.08
N LYS A 162 9.63 5.21 4.11
CA LYS A 162 9.90 5.51 5.53
C LYS A 162 11.30 5.06 5.95
N LYS A 163 11.74 3.92 5.43
CA LYS A 163 13.06 3.33 5.70
C LYS A 163 14.18 3.92 4.84
N GLN A 164 13.90 4.90 3.97
CA GLN A 164 14.82 5.39 2.93
C GLN A 164 15.39 4.24 2.07
N ALA A 165 14.62 3.16 1.92
CA ALA A 165 14.90 2.07 1.00
C ALA A 165 14.48 2.47 -0.42
N LEU A 166 14.62 1.56 -1.40
CA LEU A 166 14.19 1.80 -2.76
C LEU A 166 12.64 1.83 -2.86
N TYR A 167 12.09 2.94 -3.34
CA TYR A 167 10.65 3.19 -3.53
C TYR A 167 10.36 3.78 -4.91
N LEU A 168 9.10 3.72 -5.33
CA LEU A 168 8.59 4.11 -6.63
C LEU A 168 8.74 5.62 -6.88
N LYS A 169 9.14 5.96 -8.11
CA LYS A 169 9.22 7.32 -8.63
C LYS A 169 8.35 7.48 -9.86
N GLU A 170 8.01 8.72 -10.19
CA GLU A 170 7.31 9.02 -11.43
C GLU A 170 8.14 8.56 -12.64
N GLY A 171 7.50 7.88 -13.58
CA GLY A 171 8.14 7.30 -14.77
C GLY A 171 8.59 5.86 -14.61
N ASP A 172 8.63 5.32 -13.38
CA ASP A 172 8.97 3.92 -13.14
C ASP A 172 7.96 2.97 -13.79
N ILE A 173 8.46 1.81 -14.23
CA ILE A 173 7.66 0.71 -14.76
C ILE A 173 7.57 -0.39 -13.71
N ILE A 174 6.36 -0.68 -13.25
CA ILE A 174 6.04 -1.83 -12.42
C ILE A 174 5.69 -3.00 -13.35
N LEU A 175 6.38 -4.11 -13.19
CA LEU A 175 6.04 -5.39 -13.81
C LEU A 175 5.54 -6.34 -12.73
N THR A 176 4.48 -7.08 -13.02
CA THR A 176 3.96 -8.12 -12.13
C THR A 176 3.41 -9.28 -12.96
N ARG A 177 3.65 -10.52 -12.54
CA ARG A 177 3.15 -11.70 -13.27
C ARG A 177 1.64 -11.80 -13.10
N LYS A 178 0.91 -12.02 -14.19
CA LYS A 178 -0.55 -12.22 -14.19
C LYS A 178 -0.96 -13.36 -13.26
N ALA A 179 -0.22 -14.47 -13.27
CA ALA A 179 -0.47 -15.60 -12.39
C ALA A 179 -0.31 -15.25 -10.90
N GLU A 180 0.64 -14.37 -10.56
CA GLU A 180 0.88 -13.92 -9.18
C GLU A 180 -0.14 -12.87 -8.73
N MET A 181 -0.61 -12.03 -9.66
CA MET A 181 -1.75 -11.15 -9.39
C MET A 181 -3.04 -11.93 -9.07
N ILE A 182 -3.10 -13.20 -9.46
CA ILE A 182 -4.23 -14.12 -9.28
C ILE A 182 -3.88 -15.27 -8.29
N ALA A 183 -2.76 -15.19 -7.54
CA ALA A 183 -2.43 -16.13 -6.46
C ALA A 183 -2.33 -15.45 -5.07
N ASN A 184 -2.63 -16.19 -3.96
CA ASN A 184 -2.51 -15.70 -2.56
C ASN A 184 -1.05 -15.53 -2.09
N ALA A 185 -0.19 -15.20 -3.04
CA ALA A 185 1.16 -14.80 -2.84
C ALA A 185 1.28 -13.45 -3.57
N ILE A 186 1.45 -12.35 -2.84
CA ILE A 186 2.26 -11.29 -3.46
C ILE A 186 3.61 -11.95 -3.58
N THR A 187 3.94 -12.41 -4.77
CA THR A 187 5.22 -13.07 -4.96
C THR A 187 6.24 -12.02 -5.31
N GLN A 188 6.17 -11.32 -6.45
CA GLN A 188 7.25 -10.40 -6.85
C GLN A 188 6.69 -9.28 -7.75
N TYR A 189 7.16 -8.04 -7.58
CA TYR A 189 6.95 -6.99 -8.59
C TYR A 189 8.26 -6.27 -8.85
N TRP A 190 8.59 -6.08 -10.12
CA TRP A 190 9.87 -5.53 -10.54
C TRP A 190 9.72 -4.06 -10.94
N ILE A 191 10.71 -3.25 -10.59
CA ILE A 191 10.79 -1.86 -11.05
C ILE A 191 11.86 -1.75 -12.14
N ASN A 192 11.48 -1.25 -13.31
CA ASN A 192 12.40 -0.96 -14.43
C ASN A 192 13.29 -2.16 -14.85
N SER A 193 12.78 -3.39 -14.73
CA SER A 193 13.51 -4.58 -15.16
C SER A 193 13.71 -4.61 -16.68
N SER A 194 14.85 -5.15 -17.10
CA SER A 194 15.19 -5.44 -18.49
C SER A 194 14.67 -6.78 -18.98
N GLU A 195 13.92 -7.54 -18.15
CA GLU A 195 13.17 -8.72 -18.59
C GLU A 195 12.13 -8.33 -19.66
N SER A 196 12.57 -8.35 -20.90
CA SER A 196 11.73 -8.48 -22.07
C SER A 196 11.95 -9.88 -22.65
N SER A 197 11.17 -10.90 -22.27
CA SER A 197 11.16 -12.15 -23.07
C SER A 197 10.07 -13.20 -22.77
N ASN A 198 8.92 -12.82 -22.21
CA ASN A 198 7.64 -13.45 -22.59
C ASN A 198 6.50 -12.46 -22.32
N LYS A 199 6.14 -11.68 -23.35
CA LYS A 199 5.23 -10.52 -23.25
C LYS A 199 3.81 -10.85 -22.79
N THR A 200 3.38 -12.11 -22.78
CA THR A 200 1.99 -12.49 -22.49
C THR A 200 1.66 -12.61 -21.00
N ASP A 201 2.66 -12.82 -20.14
CA ASP A 201 2.41 -13.32 -18.77
C ASP A 201 2.49 -12.24 -17.69
N PHE A 202 2.72 -10.98 -18.07
CA PHE A 202 2.89 -9.86 -17.14
C PHE A 202 1.85 -8.77 -17.36
N TYR A 203 1.49 -8.09 -16.28
CA TYR A 203 0.97 -6.73 -16.33
C TYR A 203 2.13 -5.73 -16.25
N LYS A 204 2.02 -4.66 -17.03
CA LYS A 204 2.99 -3.58 -17.10
C LYS A 204 2.29 -2.26 -16.79
N TYR A 205 2.69 -1.63 -15.69
CA TYR A 205 2.13 -0.36 -15.26
C TYR A 205 3.22 0.70 -15.26
N LYS A 206 2.94 1.85 -15.86
CA LYS A 206 3.79 3.04 -15.75
C LYS A 206 3.27 3.93 -14.63
N VAL A 207 4.13 4.30 -13.70
CA VAL A 207 3.81 5.28 -12.65
C VAL A 207 3.73 6.66 -13.27
N ILE A 208 2.52 7.22 -13.36
CA ILE A 208 2.29 8.56 -13.91
C ILE A 208 2.55 9.62 -12.85
N LYS A 209 2.00 9.41 -11.66
CA LYS A 209 2.07 10.34 -10.52
C LYS A 209 2.11 9.60 -9.19
N ILE A 210 2.85 10.15 -8.24
CA ILE A 210 2.79 9.73 -6.84
C ILE A 210 1.75 10.58 -6.12
N LEU A 211 0.86 9.95 -5.38
CA LEU A 211 -0.13 10.62 -4.54
C LEU A 211 0.49 10.85 -3.16
N LYS A 212 0.55 12.10 -2.73
CA LYS A 212 1.14 12.50 -1.45
C LYS A 212 0.11 13.27 -0.62
N ALA A 213 0.21 13.11 0.69
CA ALA A 213 -0.57 13.88 1.66
C ALA A 213 0.28 14.13 2.90
N LYS A 214 -0.12 15.12 3.70
CA LYS A 214 0.53 15.43 4.96
C LYS A 214 -0.07 14.55 6.07
N GLU A 215 0.77 13.73 6.68
CA GLU A 215 0.45 13.01 7.92
C GLU A 215 1.18 13.69 9.09
N ILE A 216 0.75 13.43 10.33
CA ILE A 216 1.05 14.21 11.56
C ILE A 216 2.53 14.61 11.74
N GLU A 217 3.49 13.89 11.16
CA GLU A 217 4.92 14.20 11.33
C GLU A 217 5.75 14.33 10.03
N LYS A 218 5.32 13.82 8.85
CA LYS A 218 6.09 13.91 7.58
C LYS A 218 5.23 13.79 6.31
N ASN A 219 5.79 14.24 5.19
CA ASN A 219 5.29 13.96 3.84
C ASN A 219 5.42 12.48 3.53
N HIS A 220 4.31 11.87 3.11
CA HIS A 220 4.29 10.44 2.84
C HIS A 220 3.61 10.11 1.51
N ASN A 221 4.12 9.08 0.84
CA ASN A 221 3.43 8.47 -0.27
C ASN A 221 2.14 7.82 0.27
N PHE A 222 1.00 8.25 -0.27
CA PHE A 222 -0.32 7.68 -0.02
C PHE A 222 -0.79 6.76 -1.14
N GLY A 223 -0.04 6.71 -2.25
CA GLY A 223 -0.32 5.83 -3.35
C GLY A 223 0.18 6.43 -4.66
N PHE A 224 -0.46 6.06 -5.77
CA PHE A 224 0.00 6.43 -7.10
C PHE A 224 -1.12 6.36 -8.13
N ILE A 225 -0.90 7.03 -9.26
CA ILE A 225 -1.68 6.90 -10.49
C ILE A 225 -0.85 6.12 -11.50
N LEU A 226 -1.39 5.02 -12.02
CA LEU A 226 -0.75 4.16 -13.01
C LEU A 226 -1.43 4.24 -14.37
N GLU A 227 -0.65 4.04 -15.44
CA GLU A 227 -1.11 3.80 -16.81
C GLU A 227 -0.73 2.38 -17.22
N GLN A 228 -1.68 1.63 -17.76
CA GLN A 228 -1.46 0.38 -18.46
C GLN A 228 -1.96 0.52 -19.89
N GLU A 229 -1.14 0.11 -20.85
CA GLU A 229 -1.50 0.12 -22.27
C GLU A 229 -1.68 -1.33 -22.75
N SER A 230 -2.81 -1.61 -23.39
CA SER A 230 -3.09 -2.91 -23.99
C SER A 230 -2.23 -3.10 -25.23
N GLU A 231 -1.39 -4.15 -25.26
CA GLU A 231 -0.56 -4.45 -26.44
C GLU A 231 -1.37 -4.80 -27.69
N GLN A 232 -2.61 -5.27 -27.52
CA GLN A 232 -3.47 -5.69 -28.63
C GLN A 232 -4.27 -4.52 -29.23
N THR A 233 -4.74 -3.60 -28.38
CA THR A 233 -5.68 -2.55 -28.78
C THR A 233 -5.10 -1.14 -28.68
N ASN A 234 -3.91 -0.97 -28.10
CA ASN A 234 -3.33 0.32 -27.69
C ASN A 234 -4.25 1.16 -26.79
N GLU A 235 -5.28 0.54 -26.22
CA GLU A 235 -6.16 1.22 -25.27
C GLU A 235 -5.46 1.39 -23.93
N LYS A 236 -5.63 2.59 -23.37
CA LYS A 236 -5.06 2.95 -22.06
C LYS A 236 -6.08 2.73 -20.96
N THR A 237 -5.64 2.07 -19.91
CA THR A 237 -6.36 1.91 -18.64
C THR A 237 -5.58 2.61 -17.54
N TYR A 238 -6.27 3.35 -16.70
CA TYR A 238 -5.66 4.10 -15.60
C TYR A 238 -6.10 3.55 -14.26
N PHE A 239 -5.20 3.59 -13.28
CA PHE A 239 -5.46 3.09 -11.94
C PHE A 239 -5.09 4.16 -10.91
N VAL A 240 -6.05 4.58 -10.10
CA VAL A 240 -5.82 5.45 -8.94
C VAL A 240 -5.81 4.56 -7.71
N VAL A 241 -4.63 4.37 -7.11
CA VAL A 241 -4.40 3.42 -6.03
C VAL A 241 -4.04 4.19 -4.77
N LEU A 242 -4.79 3.98 -3.69
CA LEU A 242 -4.61 4.66 -2.42
C LEU A 242 -4.42 3.64 -1.29
N ARG A 243 -3.28 3.70 -0.58
CA ARG A 243 -3.06 2.89 0.63
C ARG A 243 -3.87 3.44 1.81
N GLY A 244 -4.15 2.58 2.78
CA GLY A 244 -4.61 3.00 4.10
C GLY A 244 -3.43 3.31 5.04
N THR A 245 -3.73 3.61 6.30
CA THR A 245 -2.71 3.72 7.36
C THR A 245 -2.30 2.32 7.82
N ILE A 246 -1.03 2.15 8.21
CA ILE A 246 -0.52 0.90 8.80
C ILE A 246 -1.05 0.70 10.22
N SER A 247 -1.25 1.81 10.94
CA SER A 247 -2.01 1.90 12.19
C SER A 247 -3.40 2.50 11.93
N PRO A 248 -4.32 1.80 11.24
CA PRO A 248 -5.64 2.34 10.91
C PRO A 248 -6.42 2.81 12.15
N PHE A 249 -6.09 2.29 13.33
CA PHE A 249 -6.70 2.66 14.61
C PHE A 249 -6.12 3.92 15.25
N GLU A 250 -4.85 4.25 15.02
CA GLU A 250 -4.29 5.56 15.41
C GLU A 250 -4.98 6.66 14.60
N TRP A 251 -5.10 6.47 13.28
CA TRP A 251 -5.85 7.40 12.43
C TRP A 251 -7.30 7.57 12.89
N LEU A 252 -7.96 6.48 13.28
CA LEU A 252 -9.36 6.52 13.69
C LEU A 252 -9.58 7.29 15.01
N LYS A 253 -8.59 7.29 15.92
CA LYS A 253 -8.62 8.13 17.14
C LYS A 253 -8.53 9.62 16.82
N ASP A 254 -7.74 10.00 15.82
CA ASP A 254 -7.58 11.38 15.36
C ASP A 254 -8.63 11.82 14.32
N ALA A 255 -9.44 10.88 13.84
CA ALA A 255 -10.39 11.14 12.76
C ALA A 255 -11.49 12.10 13.19
N LYS A 256 -11.62 13.20 12.43
CA LYS A 256 -12.73 14.14 12.57
C LYS A 256 -13.96 13.61 11.83
N PHE A 257 -14.95 13.13 12.58
CA PHE A 257 -16.21 12.63 12.03
C PHE A 257 -17.26 13.72 11.77
N LYS A 258 -16.88 15.00 11.88
CA LYS A 258 -17.73 16.10 11.43
C LYS A 258 -17.94 15.99 9.92
N LEU A 259 -19.14 16.27 9.46
CA LEU A 259 -19.48 16.30 8.03
C LEU A 259 -19.29 17.71 7.48
N VAL A 260 -18.52 17.83 6.39
CA VAL A 260 -18.18 19.08 5.69
C VAL A 260 -18.44 18.95 4.19
N PRO A 261 -18.71 20.04 3.45
CA PRO A 261 -18.68 20.01 1.99
C PRO A 261 -17.29 19.53 1.50
N PRO A 262 -17.22 18.70 0.44
CA PRO A 262 -15.94 18.23 -0.06
C PRO A 262 -15.10 19.37 -0.64
N CYS A 263 -13.78 19.20 -0.66
CA CYS A 263 -12.80 20.19 -1.14
C CYS A 263 -12.79 20.40 -2.67
N PHE A 264 -13.78 19.88 -3.40
CA PHE A 264 -13.91 19.98 -4.84
C PHE A 264 -15.35 20.33 -5.22
N GLU A 265 -15.51 20.93 -6.40
CA GLU A 265 -16.80 21.41 -6.87
C GLU A 265 -17.76 20.25 -7.19
N ILE A 266 -19.01 20.35 -6.71
CA ILE A 266 -20.10 19.44 -7.07
C ILE A 266 -21.01 20.19 -8.05
N LYS A 267 -21.11 19.68 -9.28
CA LYS A 267 -21.86 20.37 -10.33
C LYS A 267 -23.36 20.21 -10.14
N GLY A 268 -24.06 21.32 -10.26
CA GLY A 268 -25.54 21.36 -10.22
C GLY A 268 -26.12 21.24 -8.80
N GLN A 269 -25.29 21.37 -7.76
CA GLN A 269 -25.78 21.39 -6.39
C GLN A 269 -26.49 22.72 -6.10
N VAL A 270 -27.76 22.66 -5.68
CA VAL A 270 -28.55 23.82 -5.26
C VAL A 270 -28.40 23.97 -3.76
N ASN A 271 -27.95 25.14 -3.29
CA ASN A 271 -27.77 25.43 -1.87
C ASN A 271 -29.13 25.56 -1.15
N LYS A 272 -29.72 24.41 -0.78
CA LYS A 272 -30.71 24.31 0.29
C LYS A 272 -30.06 23.56 1.44
N ASP A 273 -30.11 24.10 2.66
CA ASP A 273 -29.31 23.63 3.81
C ASP A 273 -29.43 22.13 4.11
N ASN A 274 -30.53 21.48 3.73
CA ASN A 274 -30.79 20.04 3.95
C ASN A 274 -30.40 19.11 2.79
N ASP A 275 -30.02 19.64 1.63
CA ASP A 275 -29.64 18.85 0.42
C ASP A 275 -28.13 18.94 0.12
N ILE A 276 -27.33 19.33 1.11
CA ILE A 276 -25.89 19.49 0.91
C ILE A 276 -25.18 18.12 1.03
N VAL A 277 -24.50 17.72 -0.04
CA VAL A 277 -23.52 16.62 -0.03
C VAL A 277 -22.39 16.98 0.92
N LYS A 278 -22.17 16.14 1.93
CA LYS A 278 -21.10 16.30 2.91
C LYS A 278 -20.33 14.99 3.07
N VAL A 279 -19.04 15.13 3.35
CA VAL A 279 -18.08 14.05 3.58
C VAL A 279 -17.39 14.24 4.93
N SER A 280 -16.75 13.20 5.47
CA SER A 280 -15.98 13.32 6.72
C SER A 280 -14.86 14.35 6.56
N GLU A 281 -14.78 15.27 7.52
CA GLU A 281 -13.72 16.27 7.64
C GLU A 281 -12.34 15.62 7.71
N GLY A 282 -12.19 14.49 8.41
CA GLY A 282 -10.91 13.78 8.47
C GLY A 282 -10.44 13.25 7.12
N PHE A 283 -11.34 12.69 6.30
CA PHE A 283 -11.00 12.24 4.95
C PHE A 283 -10.71 13.43 4.02
N ASP A 284 -11.53 14.48 4.09
CA ASP A 284 -11.38 15.69 3.28
C ASP A 284 -10.07 16.44 3.59
N ASP A 285 -9.71 16.54 4.88
CA ASP A 285 -8.47 17.15 5.35
C ASP A 285 -7.25 16.44 4.76
N ILE A 286 -7.23 15.11 4.75
CA ILE A 286 -6.14 14.34 4.12
C ILE A 286 -6.14 14.57 2.62
N TYR A 287 -7.31 14.47 1.97
CA TYR A 287 -7.43 14.58 0.52
C TYR A 287 -6.96 15.94 -0.03
N LYS A 288 -7.16 17.03 0.73
CA LYS A 288 -6.72 18.39 0.38
C LYS A 288 -5.39 18.82 1.02
N SER A 289 -4.82 18.02 1.93
CA SER A 289 -3.59 18.38 2.61
C SER A 289 -2.43 18.47 1.61
N THR A 290 -1.79 19.64 1.57
CA THR A 290 -0.61 19.85 0.72
C THR A 290 0.62 19.39 1.50
N PRO A 291 1.42 18.45 0.97
CA PRO A 291 2.71 18.09 1.55
C PRO A 291 3.63 19.32 1.59
N ASP A 292 4.64 19.32 2.47
CA ASP A 292 5.65 20.38 2.50
C ASP A 292 6.45 20.41 1.17
N GLY A 293 6.82 21.59 0.67
CA GLY A 293 7.54 21.76 -0.60
C GLY A 293 6.61 22.01 -1.80
N ASP A 294 7.08 21.68 -3.01
CA ASP A 294 6.36 21.91 -4.28
C ASP A 294 5.38 20.77 -4.65
N ASP A 295 5.19 19.80 -3.76
CA ASP A 295 4.30 18.67 -3.99
C ASP A 295 2.83 19.08 -3.93
N LEU A 296 2.01 18.42 -4.75
CA LEU A 296 0.57 18.62 -4.77
C LEU A 296 -0.13 17.69 -3.78
N SER A 297 -1.22 18.18 -3.20
CA SER A 297 -2.19 17.36 -2.48
C SER A 297 -2.85 16.32 -3.40
N ILE A 298 -3.47 15.29 -2.82
CA ILE A 298 -4.16 14.24 -3.59
C ILE A 298 -5.22 14.84 -4.51
N ASN A 299 -6.09 15.74 -4.00
CA ASN A 299 -7.15 16.35 -4.80
C ASN A 299 -6.60 17.13 -6.02
N LYS A 300 -5.53 17.91 -5.83
CA LYS A 300 -4.88 18.68 -6.92
C LYS A 300 -4.18 17.75 -7.91
N THR A 301 -3.52 16.70 -7.44
CA THR A 301 -2.88 15.70 -8.30
C THR A 301 -3.90 14.98 -9.17
N VAL A 302 -5.04 14.58 -8.59
CA VAL A 302 -6.16 13.98 -9.32
C VAL A 302 -6.74 14.98 -10.31
N GLN A 303 -6.98 16.23 -9.93
CA GLN A 303 -7.50 17.25 -10.86
C GLN A 303 -6.56 17.46 -12.05
N HIS A 304 -5.25 17.62 -11.82
CA HIS A 304 -4.27 17.75 -12.90
C HIS A 304 -4.22 16.53 -13.82
N PHE A 305 -4.37 15.33 -13.26
CA PHE A 305 -4.48 14.11 -14.04
C PHE A 305 -5.73 14.11 -14.94
N LEU A 306 -6.89 14.51 -14.41
CA LEU A 306 -8.14 14.61 -15.16
C LEU A 306 -8.09 15.69 -16.25
N ASP A 307 -7.48 16.84 -15.95
CA ASP A 307 -7.29 17.91 -16.93
C ASP A 307 -6.41 17.47 -18.09
N LYS A 308 -5.40 16.64 -17.82
CA LYS A 308 -4.58 16.01 -18.86
C LYS A 308 -5.42 15.03 -19.69
N LEU A 309 -6.14 14.11 -19.06
CA LEU A 309 -6.97 13.12 -19.77
C LEU A 309 -8.06 13.77 -20.62
N ALA A 310 -8.64 14.87 -20.14
CA ALA A 310 -9.68 15.62 -20.86
C ALA A 310 -9.18 16.22 -22.18
N LYS A 311 -7.86 16.42 -22.35
CA LYS A 311 -7.25 16.90 -23.59
C LYS A 311 -6.98 15.76 -24.58
N GLU A 312 -7.01 14.51 -24.14
CA GLU A 312 -6.64 13.32 -24.93
C GLU A 312 -7.86 12.62 -25.56
N GLY A 313 -9.03 13.25 -25.59
CA GLY A 313 -10.25 12.71 -26.22
C GLY A 313 -11.47 12.69 -25.30
N ASP A 314 -12.45 11.86 -25.64
CA ASP A 314 -13.70 11.74 -24.89
C ASP A 314 -13.46 11.20 -23.47
N ARG A 315 -13.95 11.94 -22.48
CA ARG A 315 -13.84 11.62 -21.05
C ARG A 315 -14.55 10.31 -20.70
N GLN A 316 -15.66 10.03 -21.37
CA GLN A 316 -16.48 8.83 -21.11
C GLN A 316 -15.83 7.54 -21.57
N ASN A 317 -14.91 7.62 -22.55
CA ASN A 317 -14.19 6.46 -23.07
C ASN A 317 -12.90 6.14 -22.29
N LYS A 318 -12.54 6.95 -21.28
CA LYS A 318 -11.35 6.70 -20.45
C LYS A 318 -11.65 5.64 -19.41
N LYS A 319 -10.95 4.51 -19.47
CA LYS A 319 -11.05 3.42 -18.49
C LYS A 319 -10.26 3.77 -17.24
N ILE A 320 -10.95 4.13 -16.15
CA ILE A 320 -10.33 4.53 -14.89
C ILE A 320 -10.82 3.60 -13.78
N TYR A 321 -9.90 2.86 -13.15
CA TYR A 321 -10.16 2.10 -11.94
C TYR A 321 -9.62 2.86 -10.72
N VAL A 322 -10.36 2.84 -9.64
CA VAL A 322 -9.98 3.45 -8.37
C VAL A 322 -10.05 2.38 -7.29
N THR A 323 -9.04 2.31 -6.43
CA THR A 323 -8.97 1.29 -5.38
C THR A 323 -8.26 1.80 -4.14
N GLY A 324 -8.61 1.21 -3.01
CA GLY A 324 -7.91 1.41 -1.76
C GLY A 324 -8.38 0.46 -0.68
N HIS A 325 -7.64 0.43 0.42
CA HIS A 325 -7.96 -0.35 1.62
C HIS A 325 -8.06 0.55 2.85
N SER A 326 -9.02 0.28 3.75
CA SER A 326 -9.18 1.01 5.01
C SER A 326 -9.36 2.53 4.77
N LEU A 327 -8.55 3.39 5.40
CA LEU A 327 -8.47 4.82 5.07
C LEU A 327 -8.30 5.07 3.56
N GLY A 328 -7.48 4.27 2.89
CA GLY A 328 -7.26 4.38 1.44
C GLY A 328 -8.54 4.11 0.64
N ALA A 329 -9.42 3.23 1.13
CA ALA A 329 -10.72 2.97 0.53
C ALA A 329 -11.69 4.15 0.68
N ALA A 330 -11.62 4.86 1.80
CA ALA A 330 -12.36 6.10 2.01
C ALA A 330 -11.89 7.21 1.04
N LEU A 331 -10.58 7.39 0.92
CA LEU A 331 -9.98 8.33 -0.04
C LEU A 331 -10.26 7.92 -1.49
N ALA A 332 -10.26 6.61 -1.79
CA ALA A 332 -10.62 6.08 -3.11
C ALA A 332 -12.08 6.38 -3.45
N THR A 333 -12.97 6.27 -2.47
CA THR A 333 -14.39 6.64 -2.62
C THR A 333 -14.55 8.14 -2.90
N LEU A 334 -13.86 9.01 -2.15
CA LEU A 334 -13.84 10.45 -2.42
C LEU A 334 -13.27 10.77 -3.81
N SER A 335 -12.15 10.13 -4.17
CA SER A 335 -11.51 10.33 -5.46
C SER A 335 -12.39 9.87 -6.62
N THR A 336 -13.11 8.76 -6.45
CA THR A 336 -14.06 8.27 -7.46
C THR A 336 -15.17 9.28 -7.69
N PHE A 337 -15.73 9.84 -6.61
CA PHE A 337 -16.75 10.88 -6.72
C PHE A 337 -16.21 12.15 -7.41
N HIS A 338 -15.01 12.59 -7.03
CA HIS A 338 -14.32 13.73 -7.67
C HIS A 338 -14.07 13.51 -9.17
N ILE A 339 -13.66 12.32 -9.56
CA ILE A 339 -13.45 11.93 -10.97
C ILE A 339 -14.78 11.96 -11.74
N ALA A 340 -15.87 11.48 -11.13
CA ALA A 340 -17.19 11.45 -11.76
C ALA A 340 -17.83 12.84 -11.89
N GLU A 341 -17.64 13.75 -10.92
CA GLU A 341 -18.04 15.17 -11.02
C GLU A 341 -17.28 15.91 -12.15
N ASN A 342 -16.13 15.39 -12.56
CA ASN A 342 -15.39 15.83 -13.75
C ASN A 342 -15.87 15.18 -15.06
N ASN A 343 -17.02 14.50 -15.06
CA ASN A 343 -17.64 13.84 -16.22
C ASN A 343 -16.83 12.68 -16.81
N PHE A 344 -16.11 11.94 -15.95
CA PHE A 344 -15.53 10.64 -16.29
C PHE A 344 -16.40 9.52 -15.70
N SER A 345 -16.19 8.28 -16.15
CA SER A 345 -16.92 7.09 -15.67
C SER A 345 -15.98 6.11 -14.97
N PRO A 346 -15.58 6.39 -13.71
CA PRO A 346 -14.65 5.54 -12.97
C PRO A 346 -15.34 4.29 -12.38
N THR A 347 -14.57 3.21 -12.27
CA THR A 347 -14.94 1.99 -11.53
C THR A 347 -14.19 1.91 -10.21
N LEU A 348 -14.89 1.71 -9.09
CA LEU A 348 -14.33 1.64 -7.74
C LEU A 348 -14.39 0.22 -7.16
N TYR A 349 -13.26 -0.26 -6.66
CA TYR A 349 -13.16 -1.44 -5.79
C TYR A 349 -12.58 -1.00 -4.44
N ALA A 350 -13.44 -0.91 -3.43
CA ALA A 350 -13.08 -0.41 -2.10
C ALA A 350 -13.01 -1.57 -1.10
N PHE A 351 -11.83 -1.80 -0.51
CA PHE A 351 -11.60 -2.86 0.47
C PHE A 351 -11.67 -2.31 1.89
N ALA A 352 -12.45 -2.94 2.77
CA ALA A 352 -12.53 -2.53 4.18
C ALA A 352 -12.93 -1.05 4.37
N SER A 353 -13.81 -0.53 3.51
CA SER A 353 -14.12 0.90 3.49
C SER A 353 -15.01 1.30 4.66
N PRO A 354 -14.61 2.31 5.47
CA PRO A 354 -15.56 2.99 6.35
C PRO A 354 -16.57 3.79 5.51
N ARG A 355 -17.64 4.29 6.15
CA ARG A 355 -18.58 5.23 5.52
C ARG A 355 -17.94 6.60 5.39
N VAL A 356 -18.17 7.24 4.24
CA VAL A 356 -17.39 8.43 3.82
C VAL A 356 -18.18 9.73 3.96
N GLY A 357 -19.49 9.69 3.76
CA GLY A 357 -20.31 10.89 3.75
C GLY A 357 -21.73 10.66 4.22
N ASN A 358 -22.52 11.73 4.18
CA ASN A 358 -23.90 11.73 4.61
C ASN A 358 -24.84 11.04 3.60
N GLN A 359 -26.12 10.93 3.97
CA GLN A 359 -27.15 10.40 3.07
C GLN A 359 -27.21 11.10 1.71
N GLN A 360 -26.98 12.42 1.63
CA GLN A 360 -27.02 13.13 0.35
C GLN A 360 -25.83 12.79 -0.54
N PHE A 361 -24.63 12.61 0.04
CA PHE A 361 -23.50 12.01 -0.67
C PHE A 361 -23.88 10.62 -1.21
N ALA A 362 -24.49 9.76 -0.38
CA ALA A 362 -24.85 8.41 -0.78
C ALA A 362 -25.96 8.34 -1.84
N LYS A 363 -26.89 9.30 -1.86
CA LYS A 363 -27.90 9.45 -2.93
C LYS A 363 -27.33 10.02 -4.23
N ARG A 364 -26.39 10.97 -4.14
CA ARG A 364 -25.79 11.60 -5.32
C ARG A 364 -24.78 10.69 -6.03
N PHE A 365 -24.08 9.86 -5.27
CA PHE A 365 -23.07 8.94 -5.78
C PHE A 365 -23.58 8.02 -6.91
N PRO A 366 -24.73 7.32 -6.79
CA PRO A 366 -25.29 6.52 -7.87
C PRO A 366 -25.56 7.31 -9.16
N GLU A 367 -26.05 8.54 -9.05
CA GLU A 367 -26.34 9.39 -10.23
C GLU A 367 -25.11 9.65 -11.10
N LYS A 368 -23.91 9.40 -10.55
CA LYS A 368 -22.62 9.60 -11.20
C LYS A 368 -21.82 8.32 -11.44
N VAL A 369 -21.99 7.29 -10.59
CA VAL A 369 -21.04 6.15 -10.51
C VAL A 369 -21.73 4.77 -10.38
N TYR A 370 -23.08 4.69 -10.38
CA TYR A 370 -23.82 3.55 -9.80
C TYR A 370 -23.39 2.15 -10.22
N ALA A 371 -23.17 1.90 -11.52
CA ALA A 371 -22.99 0.55 -12.05
C ALA A 371 -21.57 -0.03 -11.85
N GLN A 372 -20.66 0.72 -11.24
CA GLN A 372 -19.24 0.39 -11.26
C GLN A 372 -18.57 0.56 -9.89
N THR A 373 -19.32 0.45 -8.79
CA THR A 373 -18.76 0.60 -7.44
C THR A 373 -19.03 -0.61 -6.57
N PHE A 374 -17.95 -1.27 -6.14
CA PHE A 374 -17.97 -2.47 -5.33
C PHE A 374 -17.27 -2.22 -3.99
N ARG A 375 -17.97 -2.52 -2.89
CA ARG A 375 -17.46 -2.41 -1.53
C ARG A 375 -17.24 -3.81 -0.98
N ILE A 376 -15.99 -4.26 -0.97
CA ILE A 376 -15.57 -5.55 -0.46
C ILE A 376 -15.45 -5.44 1.07
N ALA A 377 -16.24 -6.22 1.79
CA ALA A 377 -16.36 -6.11 3.24
C ALA A 377 -16.35 -7.49 3.92
N ASN A 378 -15.43 -7.67 4.87
CA ASN A 378 -15.47 -8.79 5.79
C ASN A 378 -16.52 -8.50 6.89
N CYS A 379 -17.44 -9.44 7.14
CA CYS A 379 -18.44 -9.32 8.21
C CYS A 379 -17.81 -9.24 9.61
N GLU A 380 -16.62 -9.82 9.78
CA GLU A 380 -15.87 -9.85 11.04
C GLU A 380 -14.93 -8.64 11.21
N ASP A 381 -14.98 -7.69 10.28
CA ASP A 381 -14.21 -6.46 10.29
C ASP A 381 -15.09 -5.27 10.68
N LEU A 382 -14.81 -4.73 11.85
CA LEU A 382 -15.55 -3.64 12.48
C LEU A 382 -15.34 -2.29 11.79
N VAL A 383 -14.28 -2.09 10.99
CA VAL A 383 -14.03 -0.81 10.31
C VAL A 383 -15.10 -0.50 9.27
N ASN A 384 -15.63 -1.53 8.60
CA ASN A 384 -16.77 -1.38 7.70
C ASN A 384 -18.00 -0.79 8.42
N GLY A 385 -18.15 -1.07 9.72
CA GLY A 385 -19.22 -0.55 10.55
C GLY A 385 -19.02 0.90 10.99
N LEU A 386 -17.93 1.58 10.66
CA LEU A 386 -17.69 2.95 11.11
C LEU A 386 -18.17 4.00 10.11
N PRO A 387 -18.64 5.18 10.55
CA PRO A 387 -18.79 5.62 11.93
C PRO A 387 -20.18 5.31 12.54
N THR A 388 -21.01 4.37 12.03
CA THR A 388 -22.38 4.14 12.56
C THR A 388 -22.72 2.74 13.11
N GLY A 389 -23.44 2.73 14.25
CA GLY A 389 -24.30 1.63 14.73
C GLY A 389 -23.67 0.63 15.71
N THR A 390 -22.75 -0.21 15.22
CA THR A 390 -22.39 -1.49 15.88
C THR A 390 -21.68 -1.34 17.22
N ILE A 391 -21.13 -0.16 17.51
CA ILE A 391 -20.34 0.08 18.73
C ILE A 391 -21.22 0.16 19.99
N THR A 392 -22.48 0.58 19.86
CA THR A 392 -23.36 0.83 21.02
C THR A 392 -23.70 -0.44 21.80
N GLU A 393 -23.69 -1.60 21.13
CA GLU A 393 -23.94 -2.92 21.74
C GLU A 393 -22.67 -3.58 22.30
N LEU A 394 -21.49 -3.21 21.79
CA LEU A 394 -20.20 -3.81 22.18
C LEU A 394 -19.66 -3.30 23.53
N THR A 395 -20.24 -2.24 24.12
CA THR A 395 -19.79 -1.65 25.39
C THR A 395 -20.54 -2.18 26.63
N GLY A 396 -20.94 -3.45 26.62
CA GLY A 396 -21.55 -4.10 27.79
C GLY A 396 -20.63 -4.09 29.03
N PRO A 397 -21.19 -4.19 30.25
CA PRO A 397 -20.44 -4.02 31.52
C PRO A 397 -19.31 -5.04 31.76
N GLU A 398 -19.19 -6.10 30.95
CA GLU A 398 -18.23 -7.20 31.15
C GLU A 398 -16.83 -6.99 30.52
N MET A 399 -16.63 -5.95 29.71
CA MET A 399 -15.34 -5.68 29.04
C MET A 399 -14.38 -4.82 29.89
N LYS A 400 -14.05 -5.31 31.09
CA LYS A 400 -13.00 -4.73 31.96
C LYS A 400 -11.87 -5.74 32.17
N LYS A 401 -11.04 -5.96 31.15
CA LYS A 401 -9.68 -6.48 31.34
C LYS A 401 -8.67 -5.42 30.91
N GLU A 402 -7.47 -5.51 31.49
CA GLU A 402 -6.42 -4.49 31.46
C GLU A 402 -6.24 -3.86 30.07
N LYS A 403 -6.32 -2.53 30.04
CA LYS A 403 -6.37 -1.70 28.85
C LYS A 403 -4.96 -1.52 28.29
N ASP A 404 -4.62 -2.23 27.23
CA ASP A 404 -3.55 -1.81 26.33
C ASP A 404 -4.07 -0.58 25.54
N PRO A 405 -3.39 0.59 25.60
CA PRO A 405 -3.75 1.76 24.81
C PRO A 405 -3.72 1.52 23.29
N ASN A 406 -2.99 0.50 22.84
CA ASN A 406 -2.90 0.08 21.44
C ASN A 406 -3.92 -1.00 21.07
N ASP A 407 -4.72 -1.46 22.03
CA ASP A 407 -5.80 -2.41 21.76
C ASP A 407 -6.93 -1.76 20.98
N PHE A 408 -7.40 -2.50 19.98
CA PHE A 408 -8.44 -2.08 19.06
C PHE A 408 -9.74 -1.69 19.78
N LEU A 409 -10.12 -2.47 20.79
CA LEU A 409 -11.35 -2.26 21.53
C LEU A 409 -11.29 -0.97 22.35
N THR A 410 -10.14 -0.68 22.95
CA THR A 410 -9.90 0.57 23.70
C THR A 410 -10.13 1.80 22.81
N GLY A 411 -9.58 1.81 21.60
CA GLY A 411 -9.78 2.92 20.65
C GLY A 411 -11.24 3.11 20.24
N ILE A 412 -11.97 2.02 19.98
CA ILE A 412 -13.41 2.09 19.69
C ILE A 412 -14.21 2.62 20.88
N ILE A 413 -13.91 2.17 22.10
CA ILE A 413 -14.60 2.61 23.32
C ILE A 413 -14.46 4.13 23.51
N GLU A 414 -13.26 4.67 23.27
CA GLU A 414 -12.97 6.11 23.37
C GLU A 414 -13.79 6.95 22.38
N MET A 415 -14.16 6.37 21.23
CA MET A 415 -14.93 7.05 20.20
C MET A 415 -16.45 7.02 20.43
N VAL A 416 -16.97 6.11 21.27
CA VAL A 416 -18.43 5.95 21.49
C VAL A 416 -19.13 7.29 21.79
N PRO A 417 -18.62 8.16 22.68
CA PRO A 417 -19.29 9.43 22.98
C PRO A 417 -19.34 10.37 21.76
N VAL A 418 -18.25 10.42 20.99
CA VAL A 418 -18.16 11.22 19.76
C VAL A 418 -19.18 10.72 18.73
N LEU A 419 -19.23 9.41 18.49
CA LEU A 419 -20.17 8.79 17.57
C LEU A 419 -21.63 9.01 17.99
N LYS A 420 -21.95 8.85 19.28
CA LYS A 420 -23.28 9.14 19.85
C LYS A 420 -23.72 10.58 19.60
N SER A 421 -22.81 11.54 19.68
CA SER A 421 -23.13 12.96 19.41
C SER A 421 -23.50 13.20 17.94
N ILE A 422 -22.90 12.44 17.01
CA ILE A 422 -23.09 12.57 15.56
C ILE A 422 -24.38 11.89 15.10
N PHE A 423 -24.77 10.77 15.73
CA PHE A 423 -26.04 10.06 15.43
C PHE A 423 -27.29 10.92 15.63
N SER A 424 -27.19 12.04 16.34
CA SER A 424 -28.33 12.93 16.61
C SER A 424 -28.63 13.94 15.48
N LYS A 425 -27.74 14.15 14.50
CA LYS A 425 -27.86 15.28 13.56
C LYS A 425 -27.60 15.00 12.07
N ASP A 426 -26.78 14.02 11.68
CA ASP A 426 -26.55 13.67 10.27
C ASP A 426 -26.00 12.22 10.18
N ALA A 427 -26.72 11.29 9.55
CA ALA A 427 -26.28 9.90 9.45
C ALA A 427 -25.28 9.69 8.29
N TYR A 428 -24.16 9.02 8.58
CA TYR A 428 -23.25 8.51 7.56
C TYR A 428 -23.87 7.30 6.86
N GLU A 429 -23.69 7.23 5.54
CA GLU A 429 -24.20 6.12 4.73
C GLU A 429 -23.09 5.48 3.89
N HIS A 430 -23.26 4.19 3.59
CA HIS A 430 -22.39 3.49 2.65
C HIS A 430 -22.77 3.84 1.21
N VAL A 431 -21.76 3.81 0.33
CA VAL A 431 -21.95 3.85 -1.12
C VAL A 431 -21.45 2.56 -1.76
N GLY A 432 -21.99 2.24 -2.93
CA GLY A 432 -21.59 1.07 -3.70
C GLY A 432 -22.35 -0.21 -3.36
N GLN A 433 -22.26 -1.18 -4.27
CA GLN A 433 -22.78 -2.52 -4.09
C GLN A 433 -21.87 -3.31 -3.12
N PRO A 434 -22.42 -3.91 -2.06
CA PRO A 434 -21.61 -4.69 -1.14
C PRO A 434 -21.20 -6.03 -1.74
N VAL A 435 -19.97 -6.44 -1.43
CA VAL A 435 -19.39 -7.75 -1.74
C VAL A 435 -18.94 -8.34 -0.40
N TYR A 436 -19.84 -9.06 0.26
CA TYR A 436 -19.61 -9.60 1.60
C TYR A 436 -18.93 -10.96 1.55
N PHE A 437 -18.05 -11.18 2.52
CA PHE A 437 -17.53 -12.48 2.90
C PHE A 437 -17.35 -12.50 4.41
N SER A 438 -17.14 -13.68 4.99
CA SER A 438 -16.84 -13.80 6.43
C SER A 438 -15.55 -14.58 6.61
N HIS A 439 -14.61 -13.97 7.32
CA HIS A 439 -13.34 -14.56 7.70
C HIS A 439 -12.95 -14.07 9.10
N GLN A 440 -12.91 -15.00 10.06
CA GLN A 440 -12.53 -14.74 11.44
C GLN A 440 -11.14 -15.32 11.70
N THR A 441 -10.19 -14.45 12.02
CA THR A 441 -8.78 -14.81 12.29
C THR A 441 -8.46 -14.90 13.79
N GLY A 442 -9.44 -14.62 14.65
CA GLY A 442 -9.28 -14.60 16.10
C GLY A 442 -8.74 -13.29 16.66
N ALA A 443 -8.38 -12.32 15.79
CA ALA A 443 -7.99 -10.97 16.18
C ALA A 443 -8.60 -9.92 15.23
N ILE A 444 -9.04 -8.79 15.79
CA ILE A 444 -9.75 -7.76 15.02
C ILE A 444 -8.82 -7.08 14.00
N SER A 445 -7.56 -6.82 14.36
CA SER A 445 -6.54 -6.28 13.45
C SER A 445 -6.27 -7.21 12.27
N SER A 446 -6.27 -8.51 12.51
CA SER A 446 -6.09 -9.53 11.47
C SER A 446 -7.32 -9.64 10.56
N ASN A 447 -8.54 -9.44 11.07
CA ASN A 447 -9.76 -9.35 10.25
C ASN A 447 -9.78 -8.12 9.32
N HIS A 448 -8.99 -7.08 9.63
CA HIS A 448 -8.83 -5.86 8.86
C HIS A 448 -7.55 -5.84 7.98
N ASN A 449 -6.97 -7.01 7.70
CA ASN A 449 -5.72 -7.12 6.95
C ASN A 449 -5.95 -7.27 5.44
N MET A 450 -5.32 -6.41 4.65
CA MET A 450 -5.44 -6.44 3.18
C MET A 450 -4.91 -7.74 2.56
N SER A 451 -3.74 -8.22 3.03
CA SER A 451 -3.06 -9.40 2.49
C SER A 451 -3.76 -10.70 2.87
N VAL A 452 -3.94 -10.93 4.16
CA VAL A 452 -4.42 -12.21 4.71
C VAL A 452 -5.93 -12.34 4.50
N THR A 453 -6.69 -11.28 4.78
CA THR A 453 -8.14 -11.37 4.87
C THR A 453 -8.81 -11.01 3.55
N TYR A 454 -8.57 -9.81 3.02
CA TYR A 454 -9.27 -9.32 1.84
C TYR A 454 -8.78 -9.97 0.54
N CYS A 455 -7.47 -10.01 0.30
CA CYS A 455 -6.90 -10.76 -0.81
C CYS A 455 -7.18 -12.27 -0.64
N GLY A 456 -6.96 -12.83 0.56
CA GLY A 456 -7.29 -14.22 0.90
C GLY A 456 -8.70 -14.65 0.49
N ALA A 457 -9.71 -13.82 0.78
CA ALA A 457 -11.10 -14.09 0.44
C ALA A 457 -11.38 -14.15 -1.07
N LEU A 458 -10.67 -13.36 -1.88
CA LEU A 458 -10.81 -13.40 -3.33
C LEU A 458 -10.24 -14.69 -3.95
N PHE A 459 -9.32 -15.39 -3.27
CA PHE A 459 -8.75 -16.67 -3.75
C PHE A 459 -9.58 -17.90 -3.41
N GLY A 460 -10.49 -17.81 -2.43
CA GLY A 460 -11.30 -18.95 -2.01
C GLY A 460 -12.00 -19.59 -3.21
N ARG A 461 -11.78 -20.89 -3.43
CA ARG A 461 -12.53 -21.64 -4.46
C ARG A 461 -14.00 -21.61 -4.08
N ASP A 462 -14.86 -21.23 -5.01
CA ASP A 462 -16.28 -21.53 -4.88
C ASP A 462 -16.40 -23.06 -4.89
N HIS A 463 -16.70 -23.66 -3.74
CA HIS A 463 -17.09 -25.06 -3.70
C HIS A 463 -18.46 -25.17 -4.40
N ASN A 464 -18.44 -25.50 -5.68
CA ASN A 464 -19.58 -26.08 -6.40
C ASN A 464 -19.30 -27.54 -6.68
#